data_AF-A0A8G1IZ12-F1
#
_entry.id   AF-A0A8G1IZ12-F1
#
_cell.length_a   1.000
_cell.length_b   1.000
_cell.length_c   1.000
_cell.angle_alpha   90.00
_cell.angle_beta   90.00
_cell.angle_gamma   90.00
#
_symmetry.space_group_name_H-M   'P 1'
#
loop_
_entity.id
_entity.type
_entity.pdbx_description
1 polymer ?
#
loop_
_entity_poly.entity_id
_entity_poly.type
_entity_poly.pdbx_seq_one_letter_code
_entity_poly.pdbx_strand_id
1 'polypeptide(L)'
;MAWWQWTGLACLGLLAAGIAVMARIARYYEDHQMGLDWGPGPDGTRVLLDTENNNSNFEQWVGWHVQMERDFRGPNPLPSHRPPGRATDESADGSDWIDWWLERLSYCDEHHYENPARVRERIVQARREAGLPELSTGGQDSAG
;
A
#
# COMPACT_ATOMS: atom_id res chain seq x y z
N MET A 1 -2.05 44.83 28.26
CA MET A 1 -1.17 43.81 27.65
C MET A 1 0.12 44.48 27.26
N ALA A 2 1.26 43.86 27.56
CA ALA A 2 2.55 44.45 27.27
C ALA A 2 2.98 44.12 25.83
N TRP A 3 3.61 45.08 25.14
CA TRP A 3 3.98 45.00 23.72
C TRP A 3 4.85 43.78 23.38
N TRP A 4 5.67 43.30 24.32
CA TRP A 4 6.51 42.11 24.15
C TRP A 4 5.72 40.79 24.06
N GLN A 5 4.50 40.73 24.60
CA GLN A 5 3.62 39.56 24.50
C GLN A 5 3.10 39.38 23.07
N TRP A 6 2.86 40.49 22.36
CA TRP A 6 2.48 40.48 20.95
C TRP A 6 3.62 40.04 20.05
N THR A 7 4.85 40.46 20.37
CA THR A 7 6.05 40.04 19.64
C THR A 7 6.29 38.54 19.80
N GLY A 8 6.14 38.01 21.03
CA GLY A 8 6.27 36.56 21.28
C GLY A 8 5.24 35.73 20.52
N LEU A 9 3.97 36.16 20.47
CA LEU A 9 2.92 35.50 19.70
C LEU A 9 3.17 35.54 18.20
N ALA A 10 3.67 36.67 17.67
CA ALA A 10 4.02 36.79 16.25
C ALA A 10 5.18 35.84 15.86
N CYS A 11 6.20 35.73 16.70
CA CYS A 11 7.31 34.79 16.48
C CYS A 11 6.84 33.33 16.50
N LEU A 12 5.95 32.96 17.43
CA LEU A 12 5.37 31.62 17.48
C LEU A 12 4.52 31.29 16.25
N GLY A 13 3.72 32.25 15.76
CA GLY A 13 2.93 32.09 14.54
C GLY A 13 3.80 31.86 13.30
N LEU A 14 4.92 32.60 13.16
CA LEU A 14 5.87 32.42 12.07
C LEU A 14 6.59 31.07 12.15
N LEU A 15 6.94 30.62 13.35
CA LEU A 15 7.56 29.31 13.56
C LEU A 15 6.60 28.17 13.18
N ALA A 16 5.35 28.24 13.61
CA ALA A 16 4.32 27.26 13.24
C ALA A 16 4.08 27.22 11.72
N ALA A 17 4.02 28.39 11.08
CA ALA A 17 3.89 28.49 9.62
C ALA A 17 5.11 27.89 8.90
N GLY A 18 6.32 28.18 9.38
CA GLY A 18 7.56 27.61 8.83
C GLY A 18 7.60 26.08 8.94
N ILE A 19 7.23 25.52 10.09
CA ILE A 19 7.15 24.07 10.29
C ILE A 19 6.11 23.44 9.34
N ALA A 20 4.94 24.06 9.18
CA ALA A 20 3.90 23.57 8.27
C ALA A 20 4.37 23.56 6.81
N VAL A 21 5.10 24.59 6.36
CA VAL A 21 5.68 24.66 5.02
C VAL A 21 6.74 23.57 4.82
N MET A 22 7.65 23.40 5.78
CA MET A 22 8.68 22.36 5.68
C MET A 22 8.10 20.95 5.68
N ALA A 23 7.07 20.68 6.49
CA ALA A 23 6.36 19.42 6.48
C ALA A 23 5.64 19.16 5.14
N ARG A 24 5.12 20.20 4.50
CA ARG A 24 4.51 20.11 3.16
C ARG A 24 5.55 19.83 2.07
N ILE A 25 6.71 20.49 2.14
CA ILE A 25 7.81 20.31 1.19
C ILE A 25 8.43 18.91 1.33
N ALA A 26 8.69 18.44 2.55
CA ALA A 26 9.21 17.10 2.79
C ALA A 26 8.30 16.02 2.21
N ARG A 27 6.98 16.15 2.44
CA ARG A 27 5.97 15.28 1.84
C ARG A 27 5.97 15.37 0.32
N TYR A 28 5.95 16.59 -0.25
CA TYR A 28 6.02 16.78 -1.70
C TYR A 28 7.24 16.08 -2.33
N TYR A 29 8.40 16.11 -1.67
CA TYR A 29 9.61 15.45 -2.14
C TYR A 29 9.57 13.93 -2.01
N GLU A 30 9.03 13.36 -0.92
CA GLU A 30 8.81 11.91 -0.83
C GLU A 30 7.89 11.41 -1.95
N ASP A 31 6.86 12.19 -2.28
CA ASP A 31 5.85 11.83 -3.28
C ASP A 31 6.43 11.84 -4.69
N HIS A 32 7.23 12.87 -4.99
CA HIS A 32 7.90 13.03 -6.27
C HIS A 32 9.09 12.09 -6.45
N GLN A 33 9.82 11.76 -5.38
CA GLN A 33 10.93 10.80 -5.46
C GLN A 33 10.44 9.38 -5.77
N MET A 34 9.25 9.01 -5.30
CA MET A 34 8.62 7.72 -5.60
C MET A 34 7.93 7.71 -6.96
N GLY A 35 7.74 8.87 -7.60
CA GLY A 35 7.03 8.98 -8.87
C GLY A 35 5.60 8.45 -8.78
N LEU A 36 4.95 8.57 -7.62
CA LEU A 36 3.59 8.12 -7.37
C LEU A 36 2.67 9.32 -7.21
N ASP A 37 1.47 9.25 -7.81
CA ASP A 37 0.48 10.31 -7.73
C ASP A 37 -0.38 10.14 -6.48
N TRP A 38 -0.40 11.16 -5.62
CA TRP A 38 -1.18 11.14 -4.39
C TRP A 38 -2.13 12.33 -4.32
N GLY A 39 -3.27 12.13 -3.65
CA GLY A 39 -4.26 13.18 -3.49
C GLY A 39 -5.06 13.07 -2.19
N PRO A 40 -5.95 14.05 -1.94
CA PRO A 40 -6.81 14.06 -0.76
C PRO A 40 -7.90 12.98 -0.87
N GLY A 41 -8.03 12.17 0.17
CA GLY A 41 -9.11 11.21 0.36
C GLY A 41 -10.37 11.83 0.96
N PRO A 42 -11.50 11.10 0.99
CA PRO A 42 -12.81 11.59 1.44
C PRO A 42 -12.86 12.08 2.90
N ASP A 43 -12.00 11.53 3.75
CA ASP A 43 -11.86 11.81 5.18
C ASP A 43 -10.68 12.74 5.49
N GLY A 44 -10.07 13.35 4.46
CA GLY A 44 -8.88 14.19 4.59
C GLY A 44 -7.58 13.41 4.78
N THR A 45 -7.62 12.07 4.72
CA THR A 45 -6.41 11.25 4.59
C THR A 45 -5.80 11.42 3.21
N ARG A 46 -4.64 10.83 2.99
CA ARG A 46 -3.93 10.89 1.72
C ARG A 46 -3.99 9.52 1.07
N VAL A 47 -4.51 9.48 -0.15
CA VAL A 47 -4.74 8.24 -0.90
C VAL A 47 -3.91 8.24 -2.17
N LEU A 48 -3.51 7.04 -2.60
CA LEU A 48 -2.89 6.81 -3.89
C LEU A 48 -3.96 6.95 -4.97
N LEU A 49 -3.72 7.84 -5.94
CA LEU A 49 -4.69 8.16 -6.98
C LEU A 49 -4.78 7.06 -8.04
N ASP A 50 -5.95 6.91 -8.65
CA ASP A 50 -6.19 6.00 -9.78
C ASP A 50 -5.73 6.63 -11.11
N THR A 51 -4.43 6.92 -11.21
CA THR A 51 -3.78 7.48 -12.41
C THR A 51 -3.10 6.39 -13.24
N GLU A 52 -2.89 6.65 -14.54
CA GLU A 52 -2.14 5.76 -15.44
C GLU A 52 -0.76 5.37 -14.88
N ASN A 53 -0.05 6.34 -14.31
CA ASN A 53 1.29 6.16 -13.77
C ASN A 53 1.30 5.25 -12.53
N ASN A 54 0.40 5.49 -11.58
CA ASN A 54 0.24 4.61 -10.41
C ASN A 54 -0.22 3.21 -10.82
N ASN A 55 -1.13 3.13 -11.78
CA ASN A 55 -1.65 1.87 -12.29
C ASN A 55 -0.55 1.03 -12.94
N SER A 56 0.30 1.63 -13.77
CA SER A 56 1.44 0.93 -14.38
C SER A 56 2.44 0.43 -13.33
N ASN A 57 2.78 1.27 -12.34
CA ASN A 57 3.66 0.86 -11.24
C ASN A 57 3.04 -0.27 -10.41
N PHE A 58 1.74 -0.18 -10.13
CA PHE A 58 1.01 -1.20 -9.39
C PHE A 58 0.94 -2.53 -10.15
N GLU A 59 0.63 -2.51 -11.45
CA GLU A 59 0.58 -3.71 -12.29
C GLU A 59 1.95 -4.40 -12.38
N GLN A 60 3.04 -3.63 -12.49
CA GLN A 60 4.41 -4.17 -12.41
C GLN A 60 4.69 -4.82 -11.06
N TRP A 61 4.30 -4.16 -9.96
CA TRP A 61 4.46 -4.68 -8.61
C TRP A 61 3.67 -5.98 -8.39
N VAL A 62 2.40 -6.04 -8.83
CA VAL A 62 1.57 -7.25 -8.76
C VAL A 62 2.19 -8.36 -9.60
N GLY A 63 2.59 -8.07 -10.83
CA GLY A 63 3.19 -9.06 -11.73
C GLY A 63 4.45 -9.70 -11.15
N TRP A 64 5.32 -8.90 -10.52
CA TRP A 64 6.52 -9.40 -9.84
C TRP A 64 6.19 -10.37 -8.69
N HIS A 65 5.24 -10.02 -7.81
CA HIS A 65 4.86 -10.88 -6.69
C HIS A 65 4.12 -12.16 -7.13
N VAL A 66 3.26 -12.06 -8.16
CA VAL A 66 2.60 -13.21 -8.76
C VAL A 66 3.63 -14.18 -9.34
N GLN A 67 4.66 -13.67 -10.03
CA GLN A 67 5.72 -14.51 -10.56
C GLN A 67 6.53 -15.19 -9.43
N MET A 68 6.86 -14.47 -8.37
CA MET A 68 7.52 -15.07 -7.19
C MET A 68 6.68 -16.18 -6.55
N GLU A 69 5.37 -15.97 -6.36
CA GLU A 69 4.49 -17.00 -5.83
C GLU A 69 4.48 -18.24 -6.74
N ARG A 70 4.40 -18.06 -8.06
CA ARG A 70 4.47 -19.18 -9.02
C ARG A 70 5.78 -19.96 -8.89
N ASP A 71 6.90 -19.25 -8.85
CA ASP A 71 8.22 -19.87 -8.75
C ASP A 71 8.41 -20.59 -7.41
N PHE A 72 7.84 -20.04 -6.33
CA PHE A 72 7.80 -20.69 -5.02
C PHE A 72 6.89 -21.92 -4.97
N ARG A 73 5.83 -21.98 -5.77
CA ARG A 73 4.98 -23.19 -5.87
C ARG A 73 5.51 -24.20 -6.90
N GLY A 74 6.59 -23.87 -7.60
CA GLY A 74 7.22 -24.70 -8.60
C GLY A 74 7.97 -25.92 -8.01
N PRO A 75 8.50 -26.80 -8.88
CA PRO A 75 9.17 -28.03 -8.45
C PRO A 75 10.49 -27.81 -7.68
N ASN A 76 11.08 -26.62 -7.72
CA ASN A 76 12.30 -26.28 -6.99
C ASN A 76 12.18 -24.87 -6.38
N PRO A 77 11.49 -24.74 -5.23
CA PRO A 77 11.18 -23.44 -4.65
C PRO A 77 12.42 -22.77 -4.06
N LEU A 78 12.71 -21.56 -4.50
CA LEU A 78 13.80 -20.76 -3.93
C LEU A 78 13.33 -20.06 -2.65
N PRO A 79 14.11 -20.09 -1.55
CA PRO A 79 13.77 -19.37 -0.32
C PRO A 79 13.57 -17.86 -0.53
N SER A 80 14.28 -17.27 -1.49
CA SER A 80 14.13 -15.86 -1.88
C SER A 80 12.79 -15.53 -2.52
N HIS A 81 12.00 -16.53 -2.93
CA HIS A 81 10.65 -16.38 -3.50
C HIS A 81 9.54 -16.56 -2.46
N ARG A 82 9.88 -16.60 -1.16
CA ARG A 82 8.87 -16.47 -0.10
C ARG A 82 8.29 -15.05 -0.07
N PRO A 83 7.07 -14.87 0.47
CA PRO A 83 6.49 -13.54 0.59
C PRO A 83 7.37 -12.63 1.45
N PRO A 84 7.61 -11.39 1.02
CA PRO A 84 8.49 -10.46 1.73
C PRO A 84 7.92 -10.11 3.10
N GLY A 85 8.79 -10.04 4.12
CA GLY A 85 8.43 -9.67 5.48
C GLY A 85 8.00 -10.84 6.40
N ARG A 86 7.83 -12.05 5.88
CA ARG A 86 7.65 -13.25 6.72
C ARG A 86 9.01 -13.91 6.97
N ALA A 87 9.41 -14.00 8.24
CA ALA A 87 10.63 -14.71 8.65
C ALA A 87 10.49 -16.21 8.34
N THR A 88 11.57 -16.82 7.86
CA THR A 88 11.59 -18.19 7.36
C THR A 88 11.35 -19.23 8.46
N ASP A 89 10.43 -20.17 8.20
CA ASP A 89 10.58 -21.65 8.38
C ASP A 89 9.28 -22.42 8.71
N GLU A 90 8.12 -21.77 8.88
CA GLU A 90 6.98 -22.48 9.51
C GLU A 90 5.88 -23.01 8.58
N SER A 91 5.73 -22.51 7.34
CA SER A 91 4.78 -23.09 6.38
C SER A 91 5.50 -23.96 5.33
N ALA A 92 5.25 -25.27 5.39
CA ALA A 92 5.67 -26.25 4.38
C ALA A 92 4.64 -26.39 3.25
N ASP A 93 3.41 -25.89 3.45
CA ASP A 93 2.28 -25.97 2.53
C ASP A 93 2.12 -24.75 1.63
N GLY A 94 2.92 -23.69 1.84
CA GLY A 94 2.83 -22.44 1.09
C GLY A 94 1.58 -21.62 1.40
N SER A 95 1.00 -21.81 2.59
CA SER A 95 -0.08 -20.97 3.13
C SER A 95 0.37 -19.53 3.39
N ASP A 96 1.68 -19.30 3.62
CA ASP A 96 2.27 -17.96 3.80
C ASP A 96 1.90 -16.97 2.69
N TRP A 97 1.84 -17.44 1.44
CA TRP A 97 1.50 -16.60 0.29
C TRP A 97 0.03 -16.19 0.28
N ILE A 98 -0.88 -17.09 0.70
CA ILE A 98 -2.31 -16.77 0.78
C ILE A 98 -2.54 -15.70 1.84
N ASP A 99 -2.00 -15.90 3.04
CA ASP A 99 -2.15 -14.93 4.12
C ASP A 99 -1.52 -13.58 3.77
N TRP A 100 -0.35 -13.58 3.12
CA TRP A 100 0.31 -12.34 2.69
C TRP A 100 -0.54 -11.56 1.69
N TRP A 101 -1.18 -12.24 0.72
CA TRP A 101 -2.10 -11.59 -0.20
C TRP A 101 -3.35 -11.07 0.51
N LEU A 102 -3.91 -11.82 1.46
CA LEU A 102 -5.05 -11.36 2.26
C LEU A 102 -4.71 -10.12 3.09
N GLU A 103 -3.53 -10.10 3.71
CA GLU A 103 -3.01 -8.92 4.41
C GLU A 103 -2.86 -7.73 3.46
N ARG A 104 -2.37 -7.95 2.22
CA ARG A 104 -2.27 -6.89 1.22
C ARG A 104 -3.62 -6.39 0.74
N LEU A 105 -4.62 -7.26 0.59
CA LEU A 105 -5.97 -6.83 0.28
C LEU A 105 -6.57 -5.98 1.41
N SER A 106 -6.39 -6.39 2.67
CA SER A 106 -6.82 -5.59 3.84
C SER A 106 -6.15 -4.22 3.85
N TYR A 107 -4.84 -4.17 3.60
CA TYR A 107 -4.10 -2.92 3.50
C TYR A 107 -4.63 -1.99 2.39
N CYS A 108 -5.04 -2.56 1.25
CA CYS A 108 -5.64 -1.78 0.17
C CYS A 108 -7.01 -1.22 0.59
N ASP A 109 -7.83 -2.05 1.24
CA ASP A 109 -9.20 -1.74 1.67
C ASP A 109 -9.23 -0.69 2.79
N GLU A 110 -8.21 -0.67 3.66
CA GLU A 110 -8.20 0.20 4.83
C GLU A 110 -8.05 1.68 4.47
N HIS A 111 -6.94 2.20 3.93
CA HIS A 111 -6.80 3.67 3.79
C HIS A 111 -5.83 4.20 2.71
N HIS A 112 -5.44 3.39 1.71
CA HIS A 112 -4.29 3.77 0.86
C HIS A 112 -4.59 4.00 -0.62
N TYR A 113 -5.79 3.70 -1.11
CA TYR A 113 -6.13 3.82 -2.53
C TYR A 113 -7.43 4.59 -2.74
N GLU A 114 -7.49 5.40 -3.81
CA GLU A 114 -8.70 6.07 -4.26
C GLU A 114 -9.79 5.08 -4.68
N ASN A 115 -9.38 3.95 -5.27
CA ASN A 115 -10.29 2.89 -5.72
C ASN A 115 -9.78 1.50 -5.29
N PRO A 116 -9.99 1.12 -4.02
CA PRO A 116 -9.51 -0.16 -3.48
C PRO A 116 -10.16 -1.38 -4.15
N ALA A 117 -11.43 -1.26 -4.56
CA ALA A 117 -12.14 -2.35 -5.25
C ALA A 117 -11.45 -2.72 -6.58
N ARG A 118 -11.08 -1.73 -7.39
CA ARG A 118 -10.35 -1.95 -8.65
C ARG A 118 -8.98 -2.60 -8.43
N VAL A 119 -8.29 -2.20 -7.36
CA VAL A 119 -6.98 -2.76 -6.96
C VAL A 119 -7.12 -4.23 -6.58
N ARG A 120 -8.14 -4.57 -5.79
CA ARG A 120 -8.48 -5.97 -5.44
C ARG A 120 -8.78 -6.79 -6.69
N GLU A 121 -9.65 -6.30 -7.57
CA GLU A 121 -10.01 -7.01 -8.81
C GLU A 121 -8.77 -7.34 -9.64
N ARG A 122 -7.84 -6.39 -9.79
CA ARG A 122 -6.57 -6.61 -10.51
C ARG A 122 -5.68 -7.67 -9.88
N ILE A 123 -5.53 -7.66 -8.55
CA ILE A 123 -4.73 -8.69 -7.84
C ILE A 123 -5.35 -10.07 -8.06
N VAL A 124 -6.67 -10.19 -7.86
CA VAL A 124 -7.39 -11.46 -8.01
C VAL A 124 -7.30 -11.96 -9.46
N GLN A 125 -7.49 -11.08 -10.44
CA GLN A 125 -7.38 -11.41 -11.85
C GLN A 125 -5.96 -11.88 -12.21
N ALA A 126 -4.92 -11.15 -11.83
CA ALA A 126 -3.54 -11.52 -12.12
C ALA A 126 -3.17 -12.89 -11.52
N ARG A 127 -3.63 -13.19 -10.30
CA ARG A 127 -3.44 -14.50 -9.68
C ARG A 127 -4.19 -15.61 -10.40
N ARG A 128 -5.44 -15.35 -10.81
CA ARG A 128 -6.24 -16.30 -11.60
C ARG A 128 -5.59 -16.61 -12.95
N GLU A 129 -5.12 -15.58 -13.67
CA GLU A 129 -4.41 -15.74 -14.95
C GLU A 129 -3.09 -16.52 -14.81
N ALA A 130 -2.43 -16.40 -13.66
CA ALA A 130 -1.26 -17.17 -13.29
C ALA A 130 -1.56 -18.63 -12.86
N GLY A 131 -2.83 -19.02 -12.74
CA GLY A 131 -3.24 -20.35 -12.27
C GLY A 131 -2.96 -20.59 -10.79
N LEU A 132 -2.89 -19.53 -9.98
CA LEU A 132 -2.63 -19.61 -8.55
C LEU A 132 -3.92 -19.92 -7.76
N PRO A 133 -3.82 -20.52 -6.56
CA PRO A 133 -4.98 -20.82 -5.71
C PRO A 133 -5.81 -19.57 -5.42
N GLU A 134 -7.14 -19.66 -5.48
CA GLU A 134 -8.01 -18.51 -5.18
C GLU A 134 -7.81 -18.00 -3.74
N LEU A 135 -7.93 -16.67 -3.57
CA LEU A 135 -7.97 -16.06 -2.24
C LEU A 135 -9.38 -16.30 -1.67
N SER A 136 -9.60 -17.44 -1.04
CA SER A 136 -10.80 -17.60 -0.23
C SER A 136 -10.67 -16.67 0.97
N THR A 137 -11.44 -15.58 0.95
CA THR A 137 -11.76 -14.83 2.15
C THR A 137 -12.63 -15.75 2.99
N GLY A 138 -12.03 -16.54 3.87
CA GLY A 138 -12.78 -17.40 4.77
C GLY A 138 -13.75 -16.57 5.59
N GLY A 139 -15.01 -16.52 5.18
CA GLY A 139 -16.13 -15.98 5.95
C GLY A 139 -16.76 -14.70 5.40
N GLN A 140 -17.51 -14.79 4.30
CA GLN A 140 -18.66 -13.91 4.08
C GLN A 140 -19.86 -14.59 3.38
N ASP A 141 -19.85 -15.91 3.20
CA ASP A 141 -20.98 -16.70 2.69
C ASP A 141 -21.63 -17.55 3.80
N SER A 142 -21.81 -16.97 4.99
CA SER A 142 -22.56 -17.62 6.09
C SER A 142 -23.48 -16.62 6.80
N ALA A 143 -24.17 -15.78 6.04
CA ALA A 143 -25.37 -15.07 6.47
C ALA A 143 -26.14 -14.57 5.23
N GLY A 144 -27.11 -15.37 4.78
CA GLY A 144 -28.03 -15.02 3.68
C GLY A 144 -28.85 -16.20 3.25
#